data_AF-A0A9D9U5X0-F1
#
_entry.id   AF-A0A9D9U5X0-F1
#
_cell.length_a   1.000
_cell.length_b   1.000
_cell.length_c   1.000
_cell.angle_alpha   90.00
_cell.angle_beta   90.00
_cell.angle_gamma   90.00
#
_symmetry.space_group_name_H-M   'P 1'
#
loop_
_entity.id
_entity.type
_entity.pdbx_description
1 polymer ?
#
loop_
_entity_poly.entity_id
_entity_poly.type
_entity_poly.pdbx_seq_one_letter_code
_entity_poly.pdbx_strand_id
1 'polypeptide(L)'
;MNSKHRKTLEAIFTTPVNGALDWSRIEALLLAAGCRVIEGSGSSVTFEKGGVRAHFHRPHPGKEALRYRVIAAREFLDKIGIQP
;
A
#
# COMPACT_ATOMS: atom_id res chain seq x y z
N MET A 1 3.90 -10.29 9.27
CA MET A 1 3.50 -10.54 7.86
C MET A 1 3.24 -12.03 7.64
N ASN A 2 2.27 -12.40 6.77
CA ASN A 2 2.02 -13.79 6.37
C ASN A 2 2.37 -14.00 4.88
N SER A 3 2.15 -15.22 4.36
CA SER A 3 2.44 -15.55 2.95
C SER A 3 1.66 -14.70 1.94
N LYS A 4 0.41 -14.29 2.24
CA LYS A 4 -0.38 -13.40 1.37
C LYS A 4 0.21 -11.98 1.32
N HIS A 5 0.70 -11.48 2.44
CA HIS A 5 1.37 -10.17 2.51
C HIS A 5 2.68 -10.19 1.73
N ARG A 6 3.49 -11.25 1.87
CA ARG A 6 4.75 -11.39 1.12
C ARG A 6 4.53 -11.41 -0.40
N LYS A 7 3.56 -12.20 -0.89
CA LYS A 7 3.18 -12.20 -2.32
C LYS A 7 2.73 -10.82 -2.82
N THR A 8 2.06 -10.06 -1.97
CA THR A 8 1.62 -8.70 -2.32
C THR A 8 2.82 -7.74 -2.36
N LEU A 9 3.75 -7.87 -1.41
CA LEU A 9 4.99 -7.11 -1.40
C LEU A 9 5.83 -7.37 -2.66
N GLU A 10 6.04 -8.65 -3.02
CA GLU A 10 6.73 -9.05 -4.26
C GLU A 10 6.05 -8.43 -5.51
N ALA A 11 4.72 -8.48 -5.58
CA ALA A 11 3.97 -7.91 -6.71
C ALA A 11 4.10 -6.37 -6.79
N ILE A 12 4.14 -5.67 -5.65
CA ILE A 12 4.35 -4.22 -5.59
C ILE A 12 5.74 -3.86 -6.13
N PHE A 13 6.77 -4.68 -5.90
CA PHE A 13 8.15 -4.42 -6.31
C PHE A 13 8.50 -4.94 -7.71
N THR A 14 7.60 -5.66 -8.38
CA THR A 14 7.81 -6.18 -9.74
C THR A 14 7.91 -5.06 -10.79
N THR A 15 8.76 -5.23 -11.82
CA THR A 15 8.86 -4.29 -12.95
C THR A 15 8.51 -5.01 -14.26
N PRO A 16 7.50 -4.56 -15.03
CA PRO A 16 6.64 -3.40 -14.80
C PRO A 16 5.70 -3.59 -13.59
N VAL A 17 5.29 -2.47 -12.97
CA VAL A 17 4.33 -2.45 -11.85
C VAL A 17 3.01 -3.08 -12.29
N ASN A 18 2.52 -4.05 -11.51
CA ASN A 18 1.17 -4.58 -11.71
C ASN A 18 0.12 -3.53 -11.35
N GLY A 19 -0.59 -3.00 -12.35
CA GLY A 19 -1.62 -1.98 -12.19
C GLY A 19 -3.01 -2.48 -11.75
N ALA A 20 -3.17 -3.79 -11.54
CA ALA A 20 -4.45 -4.44 -11.20
C ALA A 20 -4.42 -5.10 -9.80
N LEU A 21 -3.58 -4.59 -8.88
CA LEU A 21 -3.56 -5.08 -7.50
C LEU A 21 -4.78 -4.56 -6.73
N ASP A 22 -5.50 -5.48 -6.07
CA ASP A 22 -6.59 -5.11 -5.17
C ASP A 22 -6.06 -4.21 -4.04
N TRP A 23 -6.71 -3.06 -3.85
CA TRP A 23 -6.34 -2.10 -2.81
C TRP A 23 -6.34 -2.71 -1.40
N SER A 24 -7.31 -3.58 -1.11
CA SER A 24 -7.41 -4.25 0.19
C SER A 24 -6.15 -5.06 0.54
N ARG A 25 -5.46 -5.60 -0.47
CA ARG A 25 -4.20 -6.33 -0.28
C ARG A 25 -3.05 -5.39 0.09
N ILE A 26 -3.01 -4.21 -0.51
CA ILE A 26 -2.01 -3.17 -0.21
C ILE A 26 -2.25 -2.64 1.20
N GLU A 27 -3.49 -2.30 1.56
CA GLU A 27 -3.86 -1.82 2.90
C GLU A 27 -3.55 -2.87 3.98
N ALA A 28 -3.89 -4.15 3.75
CA ALA A 28 -3.55 -5.24 4.66
C ALA A 28 -2.03 -5.44 4.81
N LEU A 29 -1.26 -5.31 3.72
CA LEU A 29 0.20 -5.36 3.78
C LEU A 29 0.76 -4.22 4.63
N LEU A 30 0.30 -2.97 4.43
CA LEU A 30 0.78 -1.80 5.19
C LEU A 30 0.49 -1.95 6.69
N LEU A 31 -0.71 -2.41 7.05
CA LEU A 31 -1.05 -2.76 8.43
C LEU A 31 -0.13 -3.86 8.99
N ALA A 32 0.09 -4.93 8.22
CA ALA A 32 0.96 -6.03 8.64
C ALA A 32 2.46 -5.67 8.70
N ALA A 33 2.86 -4.57 8.06
CA ALA A 33 4.19 -3.97 8.15
C ALA A 33 4.34 -3.05 9.38
N GLY A 34 3.29 -2.91 10.20
CA GLY A 34 3.28 -2.10 11.42
C GLY A 34 2.97 -0.63 11.19
N CYS A 35 2.33 -0.28 10.06
CA CYS A 35 1.89 1.09 9.84
C CYS A 35 0.64 1.40 10.67
N ARG A 36 0.59 2.59 11.25
CA ARG A 36 -0.63 3.17 11.81
C ARG A 36 -1.51 3.69 10.67
N VAL A 37 -2.81 3.44 10.77
CA VAL A 37 -3.81 4.02 9.86
C VAL A 37 -4.44 5.24 10.50
N ILE A 38 -4.59 6.30 9.72
CA ILE A 38 -5.25 7.54 10.10
C ILE A 38 -6.34 7.78 9.05
N GLU A 39 -7.60 7.68 9.49
CA GLU A 39 -8.76 7.93 8.62
C GLU A 39 -8.86 9.42 8.28
N GLY A 40 -9.11 9.72 7.01
CA GLY A 40 -9.41 11.05 6.53
C GLY A 40 -10.90 11.22 6.23
N SER A 41 -11.26 12.37 5.64
CA SER A 41 -12.62 12.58 5.13
C SER A 41 -12.89 11.70 3.90
N GLY A 42 -14.06 11.07 3.85
CA GLY A 42 -14.48 10.27 2.69
C GLY A 42 -13.59 9.04 2.48
N SER A 43 -13.03 8.89 1.28
CA SER A 43 -12.16 7.76 0.92
C SER A 43 -10.67 8.01 1.21
N SER A 44 -10.30 9.16 1.80
CA SER A 44 -8.92 9.47 2.15
C SER A 44 -8.41 8.63 3.32
N VAL A 45 -7.18 8.16 3.23
CA VAL A 45 -6.50 7.39 4.28
C VAL A 45 -5.01 7.72 4.29
N THR A 46 -4.42 7.86 5.47
CA THR A 46 -2.97 8.03 5.64
C THR A 46 -2.38 6.86 6.41
N PHE A 47 -1.26 6.32 5.91
CA PHE A 47 -0.44 5.34 6.62
C PHE A 47 0.79 6.02 7.16
N GLU A 48 1.16 5.70 8.40
CA GLU A 48 2.32 6.28 9.09
C GLU A 48 3.15 5.19 9.77
N LYS A 49 4.48 5.30 9.69
CA LYS A 49 5.41 4.47 10.47
C LYS A 49 6.69 5.25 10.73
N GLY A 50 7.07 5.40 12.00
CA GLY A 50 8.33 6.04 12.39
C GLY A 50 8.46 7.49 11.94
N GLY A 51 7.35 8.24 11.88
CA GLY A 51 7.30 9.62 11.41
C GLY A 51 7.13 9.78 9.90
N VAL A 52 7.30 8.71 9.11
CA VAL A 52 7.11 8.73 7.65
C VAL A 52 5.63 8.51 7.34
N ARG A 53 5.06 9.33 6.44
CA ARG A 53 3.65 9.27 6.06
C ARG A 53 3.45 9.06 4.56
N ALA A 54 2.40 8.33 4.20
CA ALA A 54 1.89 8.23 2.84
C ALA A 54 0.36 8.37 2.83
N HIS A 55 -0.14 9.29 2.01
CA HIS A 55 -1.56 9.59 1.86
C HIS A 55 -2.12 8.96 0.58
N PHE A 56 -3.30 8.36 0.67
CA PHE A 56 -3.99 7.71 -0.43
C PHE A 56 -5.48 8.04 -0.42
N HIS A 57 -6.13 7.85 -1.56
CA HIS A 57 -7.58 7.73 -1.65
C HIS A 57 -7.93 6.29 -1.99
N ARG A 58 -8.76 5.63 -1.16
CA ARG A 58 -9.29 4.30 -1.45
C ARG A 58 -10.08 4.33 -2.77
N PRO A 59 -9.94 3.31 -3.64
CA PRO A 59 -10.70 3.24 -4.89
C PRO A 59 -12.21 3.24 -4.65
N HIS A 60 -12.96 3.98 -5.48
CA HIS A 60 -14.42 3.96 -5.49
C HIS A 60 -14.93 4.35 -6.89
N PRO A 61 -15.86 3.61 -7.52
CA PRO A 61 -16.49 2.35 -7.06
C PRO A 61 -15.64 1.08 -7.31
N GLY A 62 -14.53 1.19 -8.05
CA GLY A 62 -13.64 0.05 -8.35
C GLY A 62 -12.85 -0.47 -7.14
N LYS A 63 -12.25 -1.66 -7.25
CA LYS A 63 -11.41 -2.28 -6.20
C LYS A 63 -9.91 -2.16 -6.48
N GLU A 64 -9.54 -1.95 -7.74
CA GLU A 64 -8.16 -1.97 -8.19
C GLU A 64 -7.41 -0.70 -7.80
N ALA A 65 -6.20 -0.89 -7.28
CA ALA A 65 -5.23 0.17 -7.11
C ALA A 65 -4.65 0.52 -8.49
N LEU A 66 -5.14 1.61 -9.09
CA LEU A 66 -4.52 2.24 -10.25
C LEU A 66 -2.99 2.30 -10.07
N ARG A 67 -2.24 2.12 -11.16
CA ARG A 67 -0.77 2.02 -11.18
C ARG A 67 -0.05 3.05 -10.29
N TYR A 68 -0.54 4.29 -10.25
CA TYR A 68 0.06 5.34 -9.40
C TYR A 68 -0.01 5.02 -7.90
N ARG A 69 -1.08 4.39 -7.41
CA ARG A 69 -1.22 3.98 -6.00
C ARG A 69 -0.23 2.88 -5.65
N VAL A 70 0.00 1.94 -6.58
CA VAL A 70 0.97 0.86 -6.40
C VAL A 70 2.40 1.42 -6.36
N ILE A 71 2.72 2.40 -7.22
CA ILE A 71 4.00 3.11 -7.20
C ILE A 71 4.17 3.85 -5.87
N ALA A 72 3.17 4.63 -5.44
CA ALA A 72 3.22 5.34 -4.16
C ALA A 72 3.37 4.39 -2.96
N ALA A 73 2.71 3.21 -2.99
CA ALA A 73 2.88 2.18 -1.98
C ALA A 73 4.30 1.59 -1.99
N ARG A 74 4.89 1.33 -3.16
CA ARG A 74 6.29 0.90 -3.30
C ARG A 74 7.25 1.90 -2.67
N GLU A 75 7.13 3.17 -3.07
CA GLU A 75 7.98 4.25 -2.55
C GLU A 75 7.86 4.40 -1.04
N PHE A 76 6.64 4.28 -0.50
CA PHE A 76 6.44 4.34 0.94
C PHE A 76 7.09 3.14 1.65
N LEU A 77 6.84 1.91 1.16
CA LEU A 77 7.44 0.69 1.72
C LEU A 77 8.97 0.76 1.73
N ASP A 78 9.57 1.24 0.65
CA ASP A 78 11.02 1.46 0.53
C ASP A 78 11.53 2.46 1.58
N LYS A 79 10.85 3.61 1.74
CA LYS A 79 11.18 4.63 2.76
C LYS A 79 11.11 4.11 4.19
N ILE A 80 10.23 3.16 4.48
CA ILE A 80 10.10 2.55 5.81
C ILE A 80 10.90 1.24 5.96
N GLY A 81 11.79 0.94 5.00
CA GLY A 81 12.71 -0.19 5.05
C GLY A 81 12.05 -1.55 4.85
N ILE A 82 10.91 -1.61 4.17
CA ILE A 82 10.18 -2.84 3.88
C ILE A 82 10.37 -3.20 2.41
N GLN A 83 11.22 -4.19 2.16
CA GLN A 83 11.51 -4.74 0.83
C GLN A 83 11.24 -6.26 0.82
N PRO A 84 11.02 -6.88 -0.35
CA PRO A 84 10.76 -8.32 -0.48
C PRO A 84 11.80 -9.23 0.20
#